data_AF-A0A9E5BIF5-F1
#
_entry.id   AF-A0A9E5BIF5-F1
#
_cell.length_a   1.000
_cell.length_b   1.000
_cell.length_c   1.000
_cell.angle_alpha   90.00
_cell.angle_beta   90.00
_cell.angle_gamma   90.00
#
_symmetry.space_group_name_H-M   'P 1'
#
loop_
_entity.id
_entity.type
_entity.pdbx_description
1 polymer ?
#
loop_
_entity_poly.entity_id
_entity_poly.type
_entity_poly.pdbx_seq_one_letter_code
_entity_poly.pdbx_strand_id
1 'polypeptide(L)'
;LELNQKDIKITGHAIECRINAEDPARNFAPSPGTIGLYYTPGGHGVRVDSHCYSGYTIPPTYDSMVAKLISVGSNRQKALDRMHRALGEYIIRGIHTTIPVCRSIMKDPVFRQGGATTKYLEDFFERTPKELWSASPLS
;
A
#
# COMPACT_ATOMS: atom_id res chain seq x y z
N LEU A 1 30.57 -2.60 10.76
CA LEU A 1 29.61 -2.94 11.85
C LEU A 1 30.00 -4.34 12.32
N GLU A 2 30.45 -4.50 13.56
CA GLU A 2 30.72 -5.84 14.13
C GLU A 2 29.50 -6.29 14.93
N LEU A 3 28.75 -7.27 14.42
CA LEU A 3 27.56 -7.84 15.07
C LEU A 3 27.64 -9.36 15.02
N ASN A 4 27.25 -10.03 16.10
CA ASN A 4 27.08 -11.48 16.14
C ASN A 4 25.60 -11.86 15.97
N GLN A 5 25.31 -13.13 15.63
CA GLN A 5 23.93 -13.61 15.45
C GLN A 5 23.05 -13.35 16.69
N LYS A 6 23.62 -13.44 17.90
CA LYS A 6 22.90 -13.20 19.16
C LYS A 6 22.43 -11.74 19.33
N ASP A 7 23.07 -10.80 18.64
CA ASP A 7 22.78 -9.37 18.71
C ASP A 7 21.61 -9.00 17.76
N ILE A 8 21.30 -9.85 16.79
CA ILE A 8 20.15 -9.69 15.89
C ILE A 8 18.87 -10.05 16.64
N LYS A 9 18.07 -9.03 16.99
CA LYS A 9 16.76 -9.20 17.63
C LYS A 9 15.65 -8.78 16.68
N ILE A 10 14.65 -9.65 16.50
CA ILE A 10 13.40 -9.30 15.81
C ILE A 10 12.53 -8.55 16.82
N THR A 11 12.18 -7.31 16.52
CA THR A 11 11.34 -6.48 17.39
C THR A 11 10.17 -5.90 16.61
N GLY A 12 9.00 -5.87 17.25
CA GLY A 12 7.79 -5.34 16.65
C GLY A 12 7.27 -6.12 15.45
N HIS A 13 6.62 -5.42 14.52
CA HIS A 13 6.10 -5.96 13.29
C HIS A 13 6.14 -4.88 12.21
N ALA A 14 6.41 -5.28 10.96
CA ALA A 14 6.41 -4.40 9.81
C ALA A 14 5.46 -4.92 8.73
N ILE A 15 4.83 -4.01 8.00
CA ILE A 15 3.97 -4.31 6.84
C ILE A 15 4.40 -3.39 5.71
N GLU A 16 4.55 -3.96 4.51
CA GLU A 16 4.81 -3.23 3.28
C GLU A 16 3.59 -3.32 2.36
N CYS A 17 3.25 -2.20 1.72
CA CYS A 17 2.35 -2.15 0.58
C CYS A 17 3.09 -1.56 -0.63
N ARG A 18 2.97 -2.22 -1.78
CA ARG A 18 3.41 -1.65 -3.06
C ARG A 18 2.28 -0.80 -3.62
N ILE A 19 2.58 0.48 -3.81
CA ILE A 19 1.68 1.43 -4.45
C ILE A 19 2.00 1.41 -5.93
N ASN A 20 1.10 0.85 -6.73
CA ASN A 20 1.26 0.74 -8.18
C ASN A 20 0.29 1.67 -8.89
N ALA A 21 0.69 2.16 -10.05
CA ALA A 21 -0.13 2.91 -11.00
C ALA A 21 -1.00 1.94 -11.80
N GLU A 22 -2.00 1.38 -11.14
CA GLU A 22 -2.97 0.43 -11.68
C GLU A 22 -4.38 0.83 -11.25
N ASP A 23 -5.38 0.52 -12.07
CA ASP A 23 -6.78 0.76 -11.75
C ASP A 23 -7.48 -0.53 -11.31
N PRO A 24 -7.71 -0.75 -9.99
CA PRO A 24 -8.45 -1.90 -9.51
C PRO A 24 -9.85 -2.02 -10.12
N ALA A 25 -10.53 -0.90 -10.39
CA ALA A 25 -11.88 -0.91 -10.94
C ALA A 25 -11.93 -1.51 -12.35
N ARG A 26 -10.81 -1.45 -13.07
CA ARG A 26 -10.61 -1.94 -14.45
C ARG A 26 -9.67 -3.14 -14.48
N ASN A 27 -9.85 -4.09 -13.56
CA ASN A 27 -9.08 -5.33 -13.51
C ASN A 27 -7.56 -5.08 -13.45
N PHE A 28 -7.13 -4.11 -12.63
CA PHE A 28 -5.73 -3.75 -12.43
C PHE A 28 -5.01 -3.32 -13.72
N ALA A 29 -5.74 -2.75 -14.68
CA ALA A 29 -5.14 -2.19 -15.88
C ALA A 29 -4.09 -1.14 -15.52
N PRO A 30 -2.92 -1.11 -16.19
CA PRO A 30 -1.92 -0.08 -15.98
C PRO A 30 -2.50 1.33 -16.18
N SER A 31 -2.07 2.27 -15.34
CA SER A 31 -2.48 3.67 -15.35
C SER A 31 -1.25 4.59 -15.52
N PRO A 32 -0.52 4.52 -16.65
CA PRO A 32 0.57 5.45 -16.93
C PRO A 32 0.05 6.89 -17.05
N GLY A 33 0.90 7.85 -16.75
CA GLY A 33 0.51 9.26 -16.79
C GLY A 33 1.37 10.16 -15.90
N THR A 34 1.12 11.46 -16.01
CA THR A 34 1.79 12.47 -15.19
C THR A 34 1.11 12.59 -13.83
N ILE A 35 1.90 12.48 -12.77
CA ILE A 35 1.44 12.70 -11.40
C ILE A 35 1.26 14.20 -11.19
N GLY A 36 0.03 14.66 -11.06
CA GLY A 36 -0.28 16.07 -10.83
C GLY A 36 0.07 16.51 -9.41
N LEU A 37 -0.39 15.76 -8.40
CA LEU A 37 -0.05 15.98 -6.99
C LEU A 37 0.50 14.69 -6.40
N TYR A 38 1.55 14.83 -5.59
CA TYR A 38 2.20 13.74 -4.89
C TYR A 38 2.54 14.17 -3.46
N TYR A 39 1.69 13.80 -2.51
CA TYR A 39 1.94 13.97 -1.08
C TYR A 39 1.99 12.60 -0.40
N THR A 40 3.16 12.30 0.15
CA THR A 40 3.41 11.04 0.86
C THR A 40 2.94 11.14 2.31
N PRO A 41 2.46 10.03 2.90
CA PRO A 41 2.14 9.99 4.33
C PRO A 41 3.42 9.97 5.16
N GLY A 42 3.27 10.30 6.44
CA GLY A 42 4.39 10.30 7.37
C GLY A 42 4.00 10.00 8.81
N GLY A 43 4.83 10.52 9.72
CA GLY A 43 4.68 10.32 11.16
C GLY A 43 5.38 9.06 11.67
N HIS A 44 5.27 8.85 12.98
CA HIS A 44 6.01 7.81 13.67
C HIS A 44 5.64 6.40 13.14
N GLY A 45 6.68 5.65 12.77
CA GLY A 45 6.54 4.27 12.29
C GLY A 45 6.02 4.15 10.85
N VAL A 46 6.10 5.22 10.05
CA VAL A 46 5.79 5.21 8.61
C VAL A 46 7.06 5.55 7.83
N ARG A 47 7.35 4.79 6.78
CA ARG A 47 8.46 4.99 5.86
C ARG A 47 7.93 4.87 4.42
N VAL A 48 8.37 5.78 3.56
CA VAL A 48 8.06 5.74 2.13
C VAL A 48 9.36 5.67 1.35
N ASP A 49 9.51 4.64 0.53
CA ASP A 49 10.56 4.56 -0.47
C ASP A 49 9.93 4.82 -1.84
N SER A 50 10.29 5.93 -2.49
CA SER A 50 9.78 6.28 -3.82
C SER A 50 10.82 7.05 -4.63
N HIS A 51 10.66 7.01 -5.95
CA HIS A 51 11.37 7.85 -6.92
C HIS A 51 10.45 8.92 -7.54
N CYS A 52 9.15 8.88 -7.24
CA CYS A 52 8.15 9.75 -7.83
C CYS A 52 8.08 11.09 -7.08
N TYR A 53 7.65 12.11 -7.81
CA TYR A 53 7.42 13.47 -7.32
C TYR A 53 6.33 14.13 -8.18
N SER A 54 5.80 15.29 -7.75
CA SER A 54 4.79 16.01 -8.54
C SER A 54 5.39 16.45 -9.87
N GLY A 55 4.71 16.16 -10.99
CA GLY A 55 5.19 16.35 -12.35
C GLY A 55 5.93 15.14 -12.95
N TYR A 56 6.25 14.11 -12.16
CA TYR A 56 6.84 12.88 -12.70
C TYR A 56 5.84 12.15 -13.60
N THR A 57 6.30 11.63 -14.74
CA THR A 57 5.46 10.85 -15.67
C THR A 57 5.82 9.38 -15.58
N ILE A 58 4.84 8.57 -15.21
CA ILE A 58 4.98 7.11 -15.15
C ILE A 58 4.95 6.57 -16.58
N PRO A 59 6.05 5.97 -17.06
CA PRO A 59 6.11 5.42 -18.40
C PRO A 59 5.29 4.12 -18.50
N PRO A 60 4.73 3.81 -19.68
CA PRO A 60 4.02 2.55 -19.90
C PRO A 60 4.96 1.34 -20.10
N THR A 61 6.27 1.57 -20.23
CA THR A 61 7.26 0.56 -20.61
C THR A 61 8.03 -0.05 -19.43
N TYR A 62 7.79 0.42 -18.20
CA TYR A 62 8.44 -0.07 -16.99
C TYR A 62 7.39 -0.55 -15.98
N ASP A 63 7.87 -1.08 -14.85
CA ASP A 63 7.02 -1.46 -13.72
C ASP A 63 6.13 -0.28 -13.28
N SER A 64 4.88 -0.57 -12.93
CA SER A 64 3.87 0.42 -12.51
C SER A 64 4.12 0.96 -11.10
N MET A 65 5.13 0.44 -10.38
CA MET A 65 5.39 0.79 -8.99
C MET A 65 5.76 2.26 -8.80
N VAL A 66 4.94 2.95 -8.02
CA VAL A 66 5.11 4.35 -7.60
C VAL A 66 5.95 4.41 -6.33
N ALA A 67 5.63 3.58 -5.34
CA ALA A 67 6.29 3.61 -4.03
C ALA A 67 6.13 2.29 -3.27
N LYS A 68 7.06 2.05 -2.35
CA LYS A 68 6.84 1.13 -1.22
C LYS A 68 6.44 1.96 -0.01
N LEU A 69 5.26 1.68 0.54
CA LEU A 69 4.82 2.22 1.81
C LEU A 69 5.05 1.16 2.89
N ILE A 70 5.86 1.47 3.89
CA ILE A 70 6.17 0.58 4.99
C ILE A 70 5.65 1.20 6.29
N SER A 71 4.99 0.38 7.09
CA SER A 71 4.62 0.72 8.46
C SER A 71 5.27 -0.24 9.44
N VAL A 72 5.65 0.27 10.61
CA VAL A 72 6.21 -0.52 11.71
C VAL A 72 5.39 -0.24 12.96
N GLY A 73 5.14 -1.26 13.78
CA GLY A 73 4.45 -1.17 15.07
C GLY A 73 5.09 -2.07 16.12
N SER A 74 4.78 -1.84 17.40
CA SER A 74 5.25 -2.72 18.48
C SER A 74 4.64 -4.12 18.42
N ASN A 75 3.56 -4.30 17.65
CA ASN A 75 2.94 -5.57 17.31
C ASN A 75 2.25 -5.45 15.93
N ARG A 76 1.77 -6.57 15.39
CA ARG A 76 1.10 -6.64 14.09
C ARG A 76 -0.10 -5.69 13.99
N GLN A 77 -0.90 -5.62 15.06
CA GLN A 77 -2.10 -4.79 15.09
C GLN A 77 -1.76 -3.30 14.91
N LYS A 78 -0.78 -2.79 15.66
CA LYS A 78 -0.32 -1.40 15.51
C LYS A 78 0.29 -1.12 14.13
N ALA A 79 0.99 -2.09 13.53
CA ALA A 79 1.51 -1.93 12.17
C ALA A 79 0.34 -1.81 11.15
N LEU A 80 -0.66 -2.69 11.24
CA LEU A 80 -1.86 -2.64 10.40
C LEU A 80 -2.61 -1.30 10.52
N ASP A 81 -2.81 -0.81 11.75
CA ASP A 81 -3.55 0.43 11.97
C ASP A 81 -2.76 1.65 11.47
N ARG A 82 -1.43 1.64 11.62
CA ARG A 82 -0.54 2.66 11.03
C ARG A 82 -0.55 2.61 9.50
N MET A 83 -0.51 1.42 8.90
CA MET A 83 -0.61 1.24 7.44
C MET A 83 -1.94 1.78 6.93
N HIS A 84 -3.06 1.41 7.55
CA HIS A 84 -4.39 1.88 7.16
C HIS A 84 -4.49 3.41 7.21
N ARG A 85 -3.96 4.04 8.28
CA ARG A 85 -3.89 5.51 8.39
C ARG A 85 -3.03 6.11 7.28
N ALA A 86 -1.80 5.61 7.09
CA ALA A 86 -0.86 6.13 6.11
C ALA A 86 -1.41 6.02 4.67
N LEU A 87 -2.04 4.91 4.32
CA LEU A 87 -2.74 4.75 3.03
C LEU A 87 -3.86 5.77 2.83
N GLY A 88 -4.53 6.20 3.90
CA GLY A 88 -5.59 7.21 3.85
C GLY A 88 -5.11 8.66 3.77
N GLU A 89 -3.86 8.93 4.15
CA GLU A 89 -3.22 10.26 4.06
C GLU A 89 -2.50 10.48 2.72
N TYR A 90 -2.26 9.40 1.97
CA TYR A 90 -1.54 9.45 0.70
C TYR A 90 -2.38 10.16 -0.37
N ILE A 91 -1.85 11.24 -0.96
CA ILE A 91 -2.51 11.96 -2.05
C ILE A 91 -1.69 11.79 -3.31
N ILE A 92 -2.25 11.08 -4.29
CA ILE A 92 -1.71 10.94 -5.64
C ILE A 92 -2.82 11.33 -6.61
N ARG A 93 -2.57 12.34 -7.46
CA ARG A 93 -3.53 12.77 -8.49
C ARG A 93 -2.94 12.61 -9.89
N GLY A 94 -3.79 12.36 -10.88
CA GLY A 94 -3.42 12.20 -12.29
C GLY A 94 -3.30 10.75 -12.77
N ILE A 95 -3.31 9.79 -11.85
CA ILE A 95 -3.29 8.34 -12.12
C ILE A 95 -4.20 7.60 -11.14
N HIS A 96 -4.62 6.39 -11.51
CA HIS A 96 -5.21 5.42 -10.59
C HIS A 96 -4.12 4.66 -9.84
N THR A 97 -4.44 4.17 -8.63
CA THR A 97 -3.48 3.39 -7.84
C THR A 97 -4.12 2.22 -7.10
N THR A 98 -3.27 1.31 -6.62
CA THR A 98 -3.66 0.18 -5.77
C THR A 98 -4.00 0.55 -4.31
N ILE A 99 -3.86 1.83 -3.91
CA ILE A 99 -4.11 2.31 -2.55
C ILE A 99 -5.48 1.85 -1.99
N PRO A 100 -6.61 1.97 -2.72
CA PRO A 100 -7.91 1.60 -2.18
C PRO A 100 -7.99 0.11 -1.80
N VAL A 101 -7.43 -0.78 -2.63
CA VAL A 101 -7.35 -2.23 -2.35
C VAL A 101 -6.50 -2.49 -1.11
N CYS A 102 -5.28 -1.92 -1.05
CA CYS A 102 -4.40 -2.10 0.10
C CYS A 102 -5.09 -1.64 1.39
N ARG A 103 -5.78 -0.50 1.35
CA ARG A 103 -6.46 0.08 2.51
C ARG A 103 -7.61 -0.80 3.00
N SER A 104 -8.37 -1.38 2.08
CA SER A 104 -9.46 -2.30 2.41
C SER A 104 -8.97 -3.63 2.97
N ILE A 105 -7.85 -4.15 2.46
CA ILE A 105 -7.18 -5.33 3.03
C ILE A 105 -6.71 -5.04 4.48
N MET A 106 -6.23 -3.84 4.80
CA MET A 106 -5.83 -3.52 6.19
C MET A 106 -6.99 -3.59 7.20
N LYS A 107 -8.24 -3.47 6.73
CA LYS A 107 -9.45 -3.59 7.55
C LYS A 107 -10.06 -4.99 7.54
N ASP A 108 -9.62 -5.86 6.64
CA ASP A 108 -10.17 -7.18 6.49
C ASP A 108 -9.86 -8.10 7.70
N PRO A 109 -10.87 -8.70 8.35
CA PRO A 109 -10.65 -9.55 9.52
C PRO A 109 -9.72 -10.74 9.25
N VAL A 110 -9.81 -11.39 8.08
CA VAL A 110 -9.00 -12.56 7.73
C VAL A 110 -7.52 -12.16 7.64
N PHE A 111 -7.22 -11.05 6.98
CA PHE A 111 -5.84 -10.54 6.89
C PHE A 111 -5.30 -10.09 8.26
N ARG A 112 -6.13 -9.39 9.04
CA ARG A 112 -5.73 -8.87 10.37
C ARG A 112 -5.42 -9.99 11.35
N GLN A 113 -6.21 -11.07 11.33
CA GLN A 113 -6.01 -12.27 12.16
C GLN A 113 -4.85 -13.16 11.67
N GLY A 114 -4.27 -12.88 10.50
CA GLY A 114 -3.18 -13.67 9.94
C GLY A 114 -3.63 -14.94 9.22
N GLY A 115 -4.90 -15.03 8.82
CA GLY A 115 -5.48 -16.18 8.11
C GLY A 115 -5.33 -16.11 6.58
N ALA A 116 -4.54 -15.17 6.05
CA ALA A 116 -4.35 -15.04 4.61
C ALA A 116 -3.59 -16.25 4.02
N THR A 117 -4.20 -16.91 3.04
CA THR A 117 -3.58 -17.98 2.23
C THR A 117 -3.09 -17.41 0.90
N THR A 118 -2.50 -18.25 0.04
CA THR A 118 -2.15 -17.86 -1.33
C THR A 118 -3.35 -17.54 -2.21
N LYS A 119 -4.56 -17.99 -1.84
CA LYS A 119 -5.83 -17.68 -2.51
C LYS A 119 -6.55 -16.47 -1.93
N TYR A 120 -6.01 -15.86 -0.88
CA TYR A 120 -6.68 -14.81 -0.11
C TYR A 120 -7.24 -13.67 -0.97
N LEU A 121 -6.52 -13.24 -2.01
CA LEU A 121 -6.98 -12.15 -2.87
C LEU A 121 -8.20 -12.53 -3.71
N GLU A 122 -8.24 -13.75 -4.25
CA GLU A 122 -9.39 -14.29 -4.99
C GLU A 122 -10.61 -14.30 -4.06
N ASP A 123 -10.47 -14.93 -2.90
CA ASP A 123 -11.53 -15.01 -1.88
C ASP A 123 -11.98 -13.61 -1.42
N PHE A 124 -11.03 -12.68 -1.26
CA PHE A 124 -11.30 -11.30 -0.84
C PHE A 124 -12.15 -10.56 -1.88
N PHE A 125 -11.81 -10.64 -3.17
CA PHE A 125 -12.58 -9.96 -4.22
C PHE A 125 -13.95 -10.60 -4.45
N GLU A 126 -14.09 -11.91 -4.27
CA GLU A 126 -15.39 -12.59 -4.36
C GLU A 126 -16.34 -12.17 -3.24
N ARG A 127 -15.84 -12.05 -2.00
CA ARG A 127 -16.69 -11.77 -0.83
C ARG A 127 -16.83 -10.28 -0.47
N THR A 128 -16.02 -9.40 -1.07
CA THR A 128 -15.98 -7.98 -0.70
C THR A 128 -16.60 -7.11 -1.79
N PRO A 129 -17.63 -6.31 -1.48
CA PRO A 129 -18.25 -5.39 -2.42
C PRO A 129 -17.22 -4.50 -3.12
N LYS A 130 -17.36 -4.37 -4.45
CA LYS A 130 -16.39 -3.67 -5.32
C LYS A 130 -16.17 -2.23 -4.89
N GLU A 131 -17.20 -1.57 -4.37
CA GLU A 131 -17.18 -0.17 -3.93
C GLU A 131 -16.16 0.07 -2.80
N LEU A 132 -15.88 -0.95 -1.99
CA LEU A 132 -14.95 -0.83 -0.87
C LEU A 132 -13.49 -0.77 -1.34
N TRP A 133 -13.15 -1.30 -2.52
CA TRP A 133 -11.75 -1.39 -2.97
C TRP A 133 -11.51 -0.79 -4.37
N SER A 134 -12.56 -0.32 -5.05
CA SER A 134 -12.45 0.33 -6.37
C SER A 134 -12.61 1.85 -6.33
N ALA A 135 -13.03 2.42 -5.20
CA ALA A 135 -13.24 3.86 -5.09
C ALA A 135 -11.91 4.61 -5.25
N SER A 136 -11.79 5.35 -6.35
CA SER A 136 -10.73 6.33 -6.55
C SER A 136 -10.92 7.47 -5.54
N PRO A 137 -9.87 7.98 -4.87
CA PRO A 137 -9.94 9.26 -4.19
C PRO A 137 -10.00 10.37 -5.25
N LEU A 138 -11.14 10.46 -5.93
CA LEU A 138 -11.53 11.56 -6.80
C LEU A 138 -12.78 12.21 -6.21
N SER A 139 -12.58 12.85 -5.06
CA SER A 139 -13.34 14.01 -4.60
C SER A 139 -12.36 14.95 -3.92
#